data_AF-A0A191YU39-F1
#
_entry.id   AF-A0A191YU39-F1
#
_cell.length_a   1.000
_cell.length_b   1.000
_cell.length_c   1.000
_cell.angle_alpha   90.00
_cell.angle_beta   90.00
_cell.angle_gamma   90.00
#
_symmetry.space_group_name_H-M   'P 1'
#
loop_
_entity.id
_entity.type
_entity.pdbx_description
1 polymer ?
#
loop_
_entity_poly.entity_id
_entity_poly.type
_entity_poly.pdbx_seq_one_letter_code
_entity_poly.pdbx_strand_id
1 'polypeptide(L)'
;MELKATLKEYTTSEFQALVNRIWAVDLPKQDHDRLINHFDRIVGHPQGADLLFYANDRFISNSAELVVHNVRSWHKKQGVAAFQDETVAVPRPSVPTSPVARSLMEVQKIAADVALSEQAVEMAFGVFERGIQHSRSQQSAPLGISEQETRIRALELAQHETLIAVRKFEFHKMRIQFAKNSAQSNLNYARSEQAQWQGITQQINATHDRYIALLATIAQRHRAFHDQAEALLEEAQEQLIRSRTQAGVGPAQTAHLMPASLVVANKRPDILLDRAPSTLLFSQQVDLQKAIRSAVAEFTWRNTSGELSDENQCAGVLQFEFSSRADTKIFGLSVPLSELQPLEGQDWQALAAEGSEVEVFFRMGTAVVPGKPGTMFKGLREIKVLEQVYITPSPRNTPSARVRVRVAQYDEQLNAYSFTTDGTAPITVRWAEPVTLERSVPAAPTASHRLGFVHSSPLPALEPLAGEGKDLRIDDYIVVFPFESELDPLYVIFTNRR
;
A
#
# COMPACT_ATOMS: atom_id res chain seq x y z
N MET A 1 -20.81 -12.59 -9.21
CA MET A 1 -20.05 -13.14 -10.37
C MET A 1 -20.34 -14.62 -10.45
N GLU A 2 -20.64 -15.14 -11.64
CA GLU A 2 -20.82 -16.57 -11.86
C GLU A 2 -19.48 -17.26 -12.09
N LEU A 3 -19.24 -18.40 -11.41
CA LEU A 3 -18.02 -19.19 -11.57
C LEU A 3 -18.19 -20.19 -12.72
N LYS A 4 -17.38 -20.04 -13.76
CA LYS A 4 -17.40 -20.93 -14.93
C LYS A 4 -16.51 -22.15 -14.69
N ALA A 5 -16.88 -23.30 -15.25
CA ALA A 5 -16.30 -24.58 -14.86
C ALA A 5 -14.85 -24.75 -15.36
N THR A 6 -14.51 -24.12 -16.47
CA THR A 6 -13.19 -24.21 -17.10
C THR A 6 -12.64 -22.84 -17.49
N LEU A 7 -11.31 -22.72 -17.56
CA LEU A 7 -10.65 -21.46 -17.95
C LEU A 7 -11.08 -20.97 -19.34
N LYS A 8 -11.36 -21.90 -20.27
CA LYS A 8 -11.75 -21.61 -21.66
C LYS A 8 -13.13 -20.97 -21.79
N GLU A 9 -13.96 -21.05 -20.75
CA GLU A 9 -15.27 -20.40 -20.72
C GLU A 9 -15.14 -18.94 -20.26
N TYR A 10 -14.03 -18.54 -19.66
CA TYR A 10 -13.78 -17.16 -19.26
C TYR A 10 -13.24 -16.35 -20.44
N THR A 11 -13.76 -15.13 -20.61
CA THR A 11 -13.04 -14.07 -21.34
C THR A 11 -11.90 -13.52 -20.48
N THR A 12 -10.93 -12.87 -21.10
CA THR A 12 -9.83 -12.17 -20.42
C THR A 12 -10.35 -11.26 -19.29
N SER A 13 -11.39 -10.47 -19.58
CA SER A 13 -11.95 -9.49 -18.64
C SER A 13 -12.64 -10.15 -17.44
N GLU A 14 -13.37 -11.24 -17.66
CA GLU A 14 -14.04 -11.98 -16.58
C GLU A 14 -13.03 -12.70 -15.69
N PHE A 15 -11.96 -13.25 -16.28
CA PHE A 15 -10.89 -13.88 -15.51
C PHE A 15 -10.10 -12.85 -14.69
N GLN A 16 -9.82 -11.67 -15.28
CA GLN A 16 -9.22 -10.56 -14.53
C GLN A 16 -10.12 -10.10 -13.38
N ALA A 17 -11.43 -10.02 -13.59
CA ALA A 17 -12.38 -9.70 -12.54
C ALA A 17 -12.36 -10.75 -11.41
N LEU A 18 -12.23 -12.05 -11.74
CA LEU A 18 -12.08 -13.11 -10.74
C LEU A 18 -10.82 -12.91 -9.88
N VAL A 19 -9.67 -12.57 -10.49
CA VAL A 19 -8.42 -12.29 -9.77
C VAL A 19 -8.57 -11.06 -8.87
N ASN A 20 -9.13 -9.97 -9.40
CA ASN A 20 -9.42 -8.76 -8.61
C ASN A 20 -10.35 -9.07 -7.43
N ARG A 21 -11.34 -9.95 -7.63
CA ARG A 21 -12.26 -10.36 -6.57
C ARG A 21 -11.58 -11.17 -5.47
N ILE A 22 -10.65 -12.06 -5.83
CA ILE A 22 -9.84 -12.79 -4.85
C ILE A 22 -8.98 -11.82 -4.03
N TRP A 23 -8.36 -10.82 -4.65
CA TRP A 23 -7.51 -9.87 -3.94
C TRP A 23 -8.24 -8.76 -3.19
N ALA A 24 -9.53 -8.55 -3.46
CA ALA A 24 -10.34 -7.63 -2.67
C ALA A 24 -10.50 -8.10 -1.21
N VAL A 25 -10.40 -9.42 -0.95
CA VAL A 25 -10.56 -10.06 0.38
C VAL A 25 -11.79 -9.55 1.15
N ASP A 26 -12.88 -9.29 0.42
CA ASP A 26 -14.11 -8.70 0.94
C ASP A 26 -15.21 -9.76 1.18
N LEU A 27 -14.82 -11.03 1.30
CA LEU A 27 -15.71 -12.17 1.50
C LEU A 27 -15.34 -12.95 2.78
N PRO A 28 -16.30 -13.65 3.40
CA PRO A 28 -16.02 -14.60 4.47
C PRO A 28 -14.98 -15.63 4.03
N LYS A 29 -14.14 -16.08 4.96
CA LYS A 29 -13.02 -16.99 4.69
C LYS A 29 -13.42 -18.20 3.86
N GLN A 30 -14.54 -18.85 4.16
CA GLN A 30 -15.01 -20.03 3.43
C GLN A 30 -15.28 -19.75 1.95
N ASP A 31 -15.86 -18.58 1.65
CA ASP A 31 -16.15 -18.17 0.27
C ASP A 31 -14.89 -17.67 -0.44
N HIS A 32 -13.99 -17.00 0.29
CA HIS A 32 -12.69 -16.59 -0.22
C HIS A 32 -11.82 -17.80 -0.60
N ASP A 33 -11.73 -18.80 0.29
CA ASP A 33 -11.05 -20.07 0.05
C ASP A 33 -11.67 -20.80 -1.15
N ARG A 34 -13.00 -20.74 -1.32
CA ARG A 34 -13.69 -21.29 -2.49
C ARG A 34 -13.25 -20.61 -3.79
N LEU A 35 -13.02 -19.31 -3.79
CA LEU A 35 -12.52 -18.59 -4.97
C LEU A 35 -11.07 -18.94 -5.29
N ILE A 36 -10.20 -19.03 -4.28
CA ILE A 36 -8.80 -19.43 -4.46
C ILE A 36 -8.72 -20.86 -5.00
N ASN A 37 -9.46 -21.79 -4.41
CA ASN A 37 -9.52 -23.18 -4.85
C ASN A 37 -10.09 -23.31 -6.27
N HIS A 38 -11.08 -22.47 -6.60
CA HIS A 38 -11.62 -22.42 -7.96
C HIS A 38 -10.58 -21.95 -8.96
N PHE A 39 -9.84 -20.87 -8.64
CA PHE A 39 -8.73 -20.39 -9.45
C PHE A 39 -7.68 -21.49 -9.67
N ASP A 40 -7.20 -22.11 -8.59
CA ASP A 40 -6.19 -23.16 -8.64
C ASP A 40 -6.59 -24.32 -9.57
N ARG A 41 -7.85 -24.73 -9.47
CA ARG A 41 -8.42 -25.81 -10.28
C ARG A 41 -8.49 -25.49 -11.76
N ILE A 42 -8.83 -24.25 -12.14
CA ILE A 42 -9.09 -23.91 -13.55
C ILE A 42 -7.84 -23.45 -14.31
N VAL A 43 -6.83 -22.86 -13.64
CA VAL A 43 -5.70 -22.22 -14.34
C VAL A 43 -4.78 -23.20 -15.06
N GLY A 44 -4.65 -24.44 -14.56
CA GLY A 44 -3.77 -25.46 -15.14
C GLY A 44 -2.28 -25.15 -15.10
N HIS A 45 -1.87 -24.01 -14.53
CA HIS A 45 -0.48 -23.62 -14.36
C HIS A 45 0.17 -24.41 -13.21
N PRO A 46 1.42 -24.88 -13.32
CA PRO A 46 2.07 -25.69 -12.27
C PRO A 46 2.24 -24.96 -10.92
N GLN A 47 2.25 -23.62 -10.94
CA GLN A 47 2.26 -22.80 -9.72
C GLN A 47 0.86 -22.55 -9.14
N GLY A 48 -0.21 -22.88 -9.86
CA GLY A 48 -1.57 -22.80 -9.32
C GLY A 48 -1.90 -21.45 -8.67
N ALA A 49 -2.49 -21.50 -7.48
CA ALA A 49 -2.81 -20.36 -6.63
C ALA A 49 -1.58 -19.55 -6.18
N ASP A 50 -0.35 -20.07 -6.24
CA ASP A 50 0.84 -19.28 -5.91
C ASP A 50 1.02 -18.09 -6.86
N LEU A 51 0.47 -18.18 -8.09
CA LEU A 51 0.44 -17.06 -9.03
C LEU A 51 -0.29 -15.82 -8.46
N LEU A 52 -1.18 -16.00 -7.48
CA LEU A 52 -1.94 -14.92 -6.86
C LEU A 52 -1.14 -14.21 -5.76
N PHE A 53 -0.18 -14.89 -5.12
CA PHE A 53 0.44 -14.39 -3.89
C PHE A 53 1.95 -14.18 -4.01
N TYR A 54 2.61 -14.95 -4.87
CA TYR A 54 4.05 -15.00 -5.02
C TYR A 54 4.45 -14.75 -6.48
N ALA A 55 4.43 -13.49 -6.93
CA ALA A 55 5.12 -13.17 -8.17
C ALA A 55 6.62 -13.42 -7.99
N ASN A 56 7.23 -14.05 -8.99
CA ASN A 56 8.67 -14.30 -9.02
C ASN A 56 9.53 -13.02 -9.01
N ASP A 57 8.91 -11.83 -9.17
CA ASP A 57 9.59 -10.55 -9.16
C ASP A 57 9.25 -9.75 -7.90
N ARG A 58 10.24 -9.57 -7.02
CA ARG A 58 10.12 -8.76 -5.78
C ARG A 58 9.98 -7.25 -6.05
N PHE A 59 9.97 -6.83 -7.31
CA PHE A 59 10.03 -5.44 -7.74
C PHE A 59 8.83 -5.00 -8.60
N ILE A 60 7.90 -5.91 -8.92
CA ILE A 60 6.67 -5.60 -9.66
C ILE A 60 5.50 -5.83 -8.70
N SER A 61 4.68 -4.81 -8.46
CA SER A 61 3.43 -4.96 -7.72
C SER A 61 2.56 -6.02 -8.40
N ASN A 62 2.12 -7.04 -7.65
CA ASN A 62 1.13 -8.02 -8.12
C ASN A 62 -0.09 -7.26 -8.66
N SER A 63 -0.38 -7.42 -9.95
CA SER A 63 -1.54 -6.83 -10.62
C SER A 63 -2.34 -7.94 -11.29
N ALA A 64 -3.66 -7.79 -11.40
CA ALA A 64 -4.51 -8.84 -11.95
C ALA A 64 -4.18 -9.06 -13.43
N GLU A 65 -3.78 -7.99 -14.11
CA GLU A 65 -3.23 -8.00 -15.47
C GLU A 65 -1.98 -8.88 -15.57
N LEU A 66 -1.09 -8.85 -14.57
CA LEU A 66 0.10 -9.69 -14.54
C LEU A 66 -0.24 -11.17 -14.36
N VAL A 67 -1.21 -11.49 -13.50
CA VAL A 67 -1.71 -12.88 -13.30
C VAL A 67 -2.34 -13.40 -14.60
N VAL A 68 -3.22 -12.61 -15.21
CA VAL A 68 -3.84 -12.92 -16.51
C VAL A 68 -2.76 -13.12 -17.57
N HIS A 69 -1.74 -12.26 -17.61
CA HIS A 69 -0.61 -12.38 -18.54
C HIS A 69 0.21 -13.66 -18.33
N ASN A 70 0.47 -14.05 -17.09
CA ASN A 70 1.23 -15.26 -16.77
C ASN A 70 0.48 -16.52 -17.18
N VAL A 71 -0.81 -16.61 -16.82
CA VAL A 71 -1.70 -17.73 -17.21
C VAL A 71 -1.80 -17.83 -18.73
N ARG A 72 -2.07 -16.70 -19.40
CA ARG A 72 -2.12 -16.59 -20.86
C ARG A 72 -0.83 -17.05 -21.52
N SER A 73 0.32 -16.55 -21.05
CA SER A 73 1.62 -16.84 -21.64
C SER A 73 2.00 -18.31 -21.49
N TRP A 74 1.62 -18.94 -20.39
CA TRP A 74 1.85 -20.36 -20.17
C TRP A 74 1.01 -21.23 -21.10
N HIS A 75 -0.30 -20.99 -21.22
CA HIS A 75 -1.19 -21.74 -22.13
C HIS A 75 -0.76 -21.56 -23.59
N LYS A 76 -0.34 -20.36 -23.99
CA LYS A 76 0.24 -20.11 -25.33
C LYS A 76 1.51 -20.92 -25.58
N LYS A 77 2.39 -21.10 -24.58
CA LYS A 77 3.57 -21.98 -24.70
C LYS A 77 3.18 -23.46 -24.86
N GLN A 78 2.04 -23.87 -24.31
CA GLN A 78 1.47 -25.22 -24.51
C GLN A 78 0.65 -25.36 -25.81
N GLY A 79 0.55 -24.29 -26.62
CA GLY A 79 -0.16 -24.32 -27.91
C GLY A 79 -1.68 -24.26 -27.81
N VAL A 80 -2.24 -23.85 -26.67
CA VAL A 80 -3.69 -23.72 -26.45
C VAL A 80 -4.07 -22.28 -26.08
N ALA A 81 -5.28 -21.85 -26.43
CA ALA A 81 -5.84 -20.58 -25.93
C ALA A 81 -6.22 -20.73 -24.47
N ALA A 82 -5.93 -19.70 -23.67
CA ALA A 82 -6.31 -19.66 -22.28
C ALA A 82 -7.80 -19.31 -22.13
N PHE A 83 -8.27 -18.32 -22.90
CA PHE A 83 -9.58 -17.66 -22.71
C PHE A 83 -10.49 -17.79 -23.94
N GLN A 84 -11.79 -17.61 -23.73
CA GLN A 84 -12.85 -17.70 -24.74
C GLN A 84 -12.67 -16.69 -25.88
N ASP A 85 -12.21 -15.48 -25.55
CA ASP A 85 -11.98 -14.37 -26.49
C ASP A 85 -10.63 -14.48 -27.22
N GLU A 86 -9.87 -15.56 -27.01
CA GLU A 86 -8.61 -15.82 -27.70
C GLU A 86 -8.79 -16.79 -28.86
N THR A 87 -8.45 -16.33 -30.08
CA THR A 87 -8.32 -17.23 -31.22
C THR A 87 -6.98 -17.96 -31.16
N VAL A 88 -7.02 -19.30 -31.14
CA VAL A 88 -5.82 -20.14 -31.27
C VAL A 88 -5.30 -19.99 -32.69
N ALA A 89 -4.31 -19.12 -32.89
CA ALA A 89 -3.36 -19.33 -33.96
C ALA A 89 -2.60 -20.61 -33.60
N VAL A 90 -2.95 -21.73 -34.23
CA VAL A 90 -2.17 -22.98 -34.17
C VAL A 90 -0.71 -22.57 -34.39
N PRO A 91 0.23 -22.91 -33.48
CA PRO A 91 1.63 -22.70 -33.79
C PRO A 91 1.89 -23.59 -35.00
N ARG A 92 2.02 -22.99 -36.19
CA ARG A 92 2.64 -23.67 -37.33
C ARG A 92 3.90 -24.31 -36.78
N PRO A 93 4.23 -25.57 -37.15
CA PRO A 93 5.50 -26.15 -36.76
C PRO A 93 6.56 -25.10 -37.06
N SER A 94 7.20 -24.60 -36.01
CA SER A 94 8.17 -23.52 -36.14
C SER A 94 9.23 -24.08 -37.04
N VAL A 95 9.26 -23.61 -38.29
CA VAL A 95 10.39 -23.81 -39.18
C VAL A 95 11.62 -23.54 -38.32
N PRO A 96 12.68 -24.39 -38.36
CA PRO A 96 13.90 -24.09 -37.63
C PRO A 96 14.41 -22.72 -38.11
N THR A 97 14.03 -21.65 -37.42
CA THR A 97 14.52 -20.30 -37.68
C THR A 97 16.01 -20.40 -37.42
N SER A 98 16.80 -20.09 -38.44
CA SER A 98 18.25 -20.09 -38.31
C SER A 98 18.66 -19.21 -37.11
N PRO A 99 19.81 -19.48 -36.48
CA PRO A 99 20.33 -18.63 -35.41
C PRO A 99 20.35 -17.14 -35.81
N VAL A 100 20.67 -16.84 -37.07
CA VAL A 100 20.59 -15.48 -37.65
C VAL A 100 19.17 -14.93 -37.60
N ALA A 101 18.17 -15.67 -38.09
CA ALA A 101 16.79 -15.21 -38.11
C ALA A 101 16.25 -14.95 -36.69
N ARG A 102 16.59 -15.81 -35.72
CA ARG A 102 16.22 -15.61 -34.30
C ARG A 102 16.86 -14.36 -33.72
N SER A 103 18.16 -14.17 -33.94
CA SER A 103 18.89 -13.02 -33.41
C SER A 103 18.43 -11.71 -34.06
N LEU A 104 18.14 -11.71 -35.36
CA LEU A 104 17.57 -10.56 -36.05
C LEU A 104 16.20 -10.19 -35.46
N MET A 105 15.31 -11.16 -35.27
CA MET A 105 14.00 -10.93 -34.63
C MET A 105 14.13 -10.39 -33.21
N GLU A 106 15.07 -10.92 -32.42
CA GLU A 106 15.32 -10.46 -31.06
C GLU A 106 15.80 -9.00 -31.02
N VAL A 107 16.78 -8.64 -31.87
CA VAL A 107 17.29 -7.26 -31.97
C VAL A 107 16.21 -6.30 -32.44
N GLN A 108 15.40 -6.69 -33.44
CA GLN A 108 14.26 -5.89 -33.90
C GLN A 108 13.22 -5.69 -32.79
N LYS A 109 12.91 -6.76 -32.04
CA LYS A 109 11.98 -6.67 -30.91
C LYS A 109 12.51 -5.76 -29.81
N ILE A 110 13.81 -5.87 -29.47
CA ILE A 110 14.44 -4.99 -28.49
C ILE A 110 14.32 -3.53 -28.93
N ALA A 111 14.63 -3.23 -30.20
CA ALA A 111 14.52 -1.88 -30.73
C ALA A 111 13.08 -1.35 -30.68
N ALA A 112 12.07 -2.18 -31.00
CA ALA A 112 10.67 -1.82 -30.89
C ALA A 112 10.23 -1.56 -29.44
N ASP A 113 10.60 -2.44 -28.51
CA ASP A 113 10.26 -2.30 -27.09
C ASP A 113 10.90 -1.03 -26.47
N VAL A 114 12.16 -0.71 -26.86
CA VAL A 114 12.84 0.53 -26.46
C VAL A 114 12.13 1.75 -27.02
N ALA A 115 11.73 1.74 -28.29
CA ALA A 115 11.00 2.86 -28.89
C ALA A 115 9.61 3.08 -28.24
N LEU A 116 8.91 2.01 -27.88
CA LEU A 116 7.63 2.08 -27.17
C LEU A 116 7.79 2.65 -25.76
N SER A 117 8.82 2.22 -25.02
CA SER A 117 9.10 2.78 -23.69
C SER A 117 9.58 4.23 -23.74
N GLU A 118 10.35 4.62 -24.76
CA GLU A 118 10.70 6.03 -25.04
C GLU A 118 9.44 6.89 -25.24
N GLN A 119 8.50 6.46 -26.08
CA GLN A 119 7.23 7.16 -26.28
C GLN A 119 6.42 7.28 -24.98
N ALA A 120 6.39 6.21 -24.17
CA ALA A 120 5.71 6.23 -22.88
C ALA A 120 6.33 7.26 -21.92
N VAL A 121 7.67 7.36 -21.88
CA VAL A 121 8.38 8.37 -21.10
C VAL A 121 8.03 9.79 -21.57
N GLU A 122 8.04 10.06 -22.88
CA GLU A 122 7.70 11.38 -23.39
C GLU A 122 6.24 11.78 -23.11
N MET A 123 5.30 10.84 -23.22
CA MET A 123 3.91 11.08 -22.83
C MET A 123 3.79 11.42 -21.34
N ALA A 124 4.46 10.67 -20.48
CA ALA A 124 4.45 10.90 -19.04
C ALA A 124 5.08 12.25 -18.67
N PHE A 125 6.23 12.59 -19.28
CA PHE A 125 6.85 13.90 -19.13
C PHE A 125 5.94 15.04 -19.59
N GLY A 126 5.21 14.88 -20.70
CA GLY A 126 4.24 15.88 -21.14
C GLY A 126 3.09 16.09 -20.15
N VAL A 127 2.60 15.02 -19.51
CA VAL A 127 1.59 15.13 -18.44
C VAL A 127 2.18 15.84 -17.21
N PHE A 128 3.38 15.45 -16.79
CA PHE A 128 4.03 16.00 -15.61
C PHE A 128 4.36 17.48 -15.78
N GLU A 129 4.88 17.88 -16.94
CA GLU A 129 5.15 19.27 -17.28
C GLU A 129 3.88 20.12 -17.25
N ARG A 130 2.77 19.63 -17.82
CA ARG A 130 1.47 20.33 -17.74
C ARG A 130 1.00 20.46 -16.29
N GLY A 131 1.17 19.44 -15.47
CA GLY A 131 0.85 19.47 -14.04
C GLY A 131 1.67 20.52 -13.28
N ILE A 132 2.97 20.62 -13.56
CA ILE A 132 3.87 21.64 -13.01
C ILE A 132 3.42 23.04 -13.44
N GLN A 133 3.17 23.25 -14.73
CA GLN A 133 2.72 24.54 -15.28
C GLN A 133 1.38 24.99 -14.69
N HIS A 134 0.41 24.06 -14.57
CA HIS A 134 -0.89 24.32 -13.96
C HIS A 134 -0.77 24.67 -12.47
N SER A 135 0.09 23.97 -11.73
CA SER A 135 0.34 24.28 -10.32
C SER A 135 0.98 25.65 -10.13
N ARG A 136 1.91 26.02 -11.01
CA ARG A 136 2.58 27.33 -10.99
C ARG A 136 1.61 28.47 -11.34
N SER A 137 0.74 28.31 -12.34
CA SER A 137 -0.19 29.37 -12.73
C SER A 137 -1.25 29.67 -11.66
N GLN A 138 -1.56 28.67 -10.82
CA GLN A 138 -2.55 28.80 -9.74
C GLN A 138 -1.94 29.02 -8.35
N GLN A 139 -0.63 29.25 -8.25
CA GLN A 139 0.09 29.36 -6.97
C GLN A 139 -0.39 30.52 -6.10
N SER A 140 -0.85 31.62 -6.73
CA SER A 140 -1.38 32.81 -6.04
C SER A 140 -2.91 32.93 -6.10
N ALA A 141 -3.60 31.97 -6.71
CA ALA A 141 -5.05 32.00 -6.81
C ALA A 141 -5.70 31.60 -5.47
N PRO A 142 -6.79 32.27 -5.03
CA PRO A 142 -7.52 31.85 -3.84
C PRO A 142 -8.34 30.59 -4.17
N LEU A 143 -7.74 29.42 -3.99
CA LEU A 143 -8.40 28.13 -4.20
C LEU A 143 -9.06 27.63 -2.91
N GLY A 144 -10.19 26.95 -3.04
CA GLY A 144 -10.81 26.24 -1.92
C GLY A 144 -9.99 25.03 -1.46
N ILE A 145 -10.19 24.58 -0.21
CA ILE A 145 -9.43 23.45 0.39
C ILE A 145 -9.50 22.19 -0.49
N SER A 146 -10.69 21.81 -0.96
CA SER A 146 -10.85 20.61 -1.80
C SER A 146 -10.15 20.72 -3.15
N GLU A 147 -10.03 21.94 -3.69
CA GLU A 147 -9.34 22.19 -4.96
C GLU A 147 -7.82 22.14 -4.76
N GLN A 148 -7.32 22.71 -3.66
CA GLN A 148 -5.92 22.58 -3.25
C GLN A 148 -5.51 21.11 -3.06
N GLU A 149 -6.34 20.31 -2.37
CA GLU A 149 -6.10 18.87 -2.18
C GLU A 149 -6.05 18.12 -3.53
N THR A 150 -7.01 18.39 -4.42
CA THR A 150 -7.06 17.78 -5.75
C THR A 150 -5.82 18.11 -6.56
N ARG A 151 -5.38 19.38 -6.52
CA ARG A 151 -4.19 19.85 -7.22
C ARG A 151 -2.92 19.15 -6.74
N ILE A 152 -2.73 19.05 -5.42
CA ILE A 152 -1.59 18.32 -4.83
C ILE A 152 -1.59 16.86 -5.30
N ARG A 153 -2.73 16.17 -5.17
CA ARG A 153 -2.85 14.75 -5.58
C ARG A 153 -2.62 14.54 -7.08
N ALA A 154 -3.08 15.46 -7.92
CA ALA A 154 -2.88 15.38 -9.37
C ALA A 154 -1.39 15.49 -9.75
N LEU A 155 -0.65 16.39 -9.10
CA LEU A 155 0.79 16.54 -9.33
C LEU A 155 1.58 15.35 -8.80
N GLU A 156 1.23 14.82 -7.62
CA GLU A 156 1.82 13.59 -7.06
C GLU A 156 1.57 12.37 -7.94
N LEU A 157 0.37 12.24 -8.54
CA LEU A 157 0.05 11.18 -9.49
C LEU A 157 0.91 11.29 -10.77
N ALA A 158 1.05 12.49 -11.33
CA ALA A 158 1.87 12.70 -12.53
C ALA A 158 3.36 12.38 -12.27
N GLN A 159 3.86 12.70 -11.07
CA GLN A 159 5.20 12.33 -10.62
C GLN A 159 5.35 10.80 -10.52
N HIS A 160 4.36 10.10 -9.97
CA HIS A 160 4.37 8.64 -9.85
C HIS A 160 4.35 7.92 -11.21
N GLU A 161 3.46 8.33 -12.12
CA GLU A 161 3.38 7.75 -13.47
C GLU A 161 4.67 7.98 -14.27
N THR A 162 5.28 9.15 -14.12
CA THR A 162 6.59 9.45 -14.73
C THR A 162 7.68 8.52 -14.20
N LEU A 163 7.74 8.31 -12.89
CA LEU A 163 8.68 7.36 -12.28
C LEU A 163 8.51 5.96 -12.87
N ILE A 164 7.28 5.46 -12.98
CA ILE A 164 6.98 4.14 -13.55
C ILE A 164 7.48 4.06 -15.01
N ALA A 165 7.18 5.06 -15.83
CA ALA A 165 7.61 5.10 -17.22
C ALA A 165 9.14 5.09 -17.35
N VAL A 166 9.84 5.92 -16.55
CA VAL A 166 11.31 5.97 -16.53
C VAL A 166 11.91 4.63 -16.07
N ARG A 167 11.36 4.01 -15.03
CA ARG A 167 11.81 2.68 -14.55
C ARG A 167 11.64 1.59 -15.60
N LYS A 168 10.52 1.60 -16.33
CA LYS A 168 10.29 0.65 -17.45
C LYS A 168 11.33 0.84 -18.56
N PHE A 169 11.69 2.09 -18.88
CA PHE A 169 12.74 2.39 -19.84
C PHE A 169 14.12 1.88 -19.36
N GLU A 170 14.48 2.16 -18.10
CA GLU A 170 15.74 1.69 -17.47
C GLU A 170 15.90 0.17 -17.48
N PHE A 171 14.78 -0.57 -17.40
CA PHE A 171 14.77 -2.03 -17.35
C PHE A 171 15.33 -2.67 -18.64
N HIS A 172 15.35 -1.95 -19.77
CA HIS A 172 15.91 -2.45 -21.02
C HIS A 172 17.44 -2.61 -21.01
N LYS A 173 18.15 -1.97 -20.07
CA LYS A 173 19.62 -1.96 -20.00
C LYS A 173 20.24 -3.35 -20.16
N MET A 174 19.81 -4.31 -19.33
CA MET A 174 20.39 -5.66 -19.31
C MET A 174 20.07 -6.42 -20.59
N ARG A 175 18.84 -6.33 -21.08
CA ARG A 175 18.41 -7.04 -22.29
C ARG A 175 19.18 -6.57 -23.53
N ILE A 176 19.41 -5.26 -23.65
CA ILE A 176 20.26 -4.70 -24.72
C ILE A 176 21.70 -5.22 -24.58
N GLN A 177 22.26 -5.19 -23.37
CA GLN A 177 23.64 -5.63 -23.14
C GLN A 177 23.85 -7.11 -23.49
N PHE A 178 22.91 -7.98 -23.11
CA PHE A 178 22.97 -9.40 -23.45
C PHE A 178 22.87 -9.62 -24.97
N ALA A 179 21.92 -8.97 -25.64
CA ALA A 179 21.79 -9.09 -27.09
C ALA A 179 23.04 -8.59 -27.84
N LYS A 180 23.65 -7.50 -27.37
CA LYS A 180 24.91 -6.97 -27.92
C LYS A 180 26.06 -7.98 -27.76
N ASN A 181 26.24 -8.52 -26.56
CA ASN A 181 27.28 -9.52 -26.30
C ASN A 181 27.07 -10.79 -27.14
N SER A 182 25.82 -11.26 -27.25
CA SER A 182 25.48 -12.44 -28.06
C SER A 182 25.71 -12.21 -29.55
N ALA A 183 25.29 -11.06 -30.10
CA ALA A 183 25.53 -10.72 -31.50
C ALA A 183 27.04 -10.64 -31.82
N GLN A 184 27.82 -10.01 -30.94
CA GLN A 184 29.27 -9.91 -31.09
C GLN A 184 29.96 -11.28 -31.02
N SER A 185 29.55 -12.13 -30.08
CA SER A 185 30.08 -13.49 -29.95
C SER A 185 29.76 -14.31 -31.21
N ASN A 186 28.52 -14.28 -31.68
CA ASN A 186 28.12 -14.99 -32.90
C ASN A 186 28.87 -14.48 -34.13
N LEU A 187 29.08 -13.17 -34.25
CA LEU A 187 29.91 -12.60 -35.32
C LEU A 187 31.36 -13.12 -35.27
N ASN A 188 31.95 -13.23 -34.08
CA ASN A 188 33.32 -13.70 -33.91
C ASN A 188 33.48 -15.19 -34.28
N TYR A 189 32.46 -16.02 -34.03
CA TYR A 189 32.49 -17.46 -34.29
C TYR A 189 31.77 -17.89 -35.57
N ALA A 190 31.19 -16.96 -36.33
CA ALA A 190 30.48 -17.23 -37.57
C ALA A 190 31.44 -17.74 -38.66
N ARG A 191 31.27 -19.00 -39.07
CA ARG A 191 31.98 -19.60 -40.21
C ARG A 191 31.29 -19.32 -41.56
N SER A 192 30.00 -18.98 -41.52
CA SER A 192 29.14 -18.61 -42.65
C SER A 192 28.21 -17.47 -42.22
N GLU A 193 27.51 -16.81 -43.15
CA GLU A 193 26.53 -15.75 -42.84
C GLU A 193 27.14 -14.49 -42.18
N GLN A 194 28.45 -14.26 -42.35
CA GLN A 194 29.18 -13.18 -41.69
C GLN A 194 28.60 -11.78 -41.95
N ALA A 195 28.15 -11.50 -43.18
CA ALA A 195 27.50 -10.23 -43.52
C ALA A 195 26.19 -10.01 -42.76
N GLN A 196 25.41 -11.07 -42.51
CA GLN A 196 24.16 -11.00 -41.75
C GLN A 196 24.46 -10.74 -40.27
N TRP A 197 25.44 -11.44 -39.70
CA TRP A 197 25.89 -11.19 -38.32
C TRP A 197 26.50 -9.79 -38.12
N GLN A 198 27.20 -9.26 -39.14
CA GLN A 198 27.68 -7.88 -39.14
C GLN A 198 26.50 -6.89 -39.09
N GLY A 199 25.47 -7.10 -39.92
CA GLY A 199 24.25 -6.28 -39.91
C GLY A 199 23.52 -6.30 -38.57
N ILE A 200 23.35 -7.49 -37.97
CA ILE A 200 22.73 -7.65 -36.64
C ILE A 200 23.55 -6.91 -35.56
N THR A 201 24.88 -7.06 -35.60
CA THR A 201 25.79 -6.39 -34.65
C THR A 201 25.72 -4.87 -34.77
N GLN A 202 25.70 -4.36 -36.01
CA GLN A 202 25.53 -2.92 -36.26
C GLN A 202 24.20 -2.41 -35.73
N GLN A 203 23.10 -3.14 -35.95
CA GLN A 203 21.77 -2.73 -35.51
C GLN A 203 21.65 -2.69 -33.97
N ILE A 204 22.16 -3.70 -33.26
CA ILE A 204 22.10 -3.71 -31.79
C ILE A 204 23.06 -2.68 -31.16
N ASN A 205 24.20 -2.42 -31.78
CA ASN A 205 25.11 -1.35 -31.35
C ASN A 205 24.45 0.04 -31.51
N ALA A 206 23.83 0.31 -32.66
CA ALA A 206 23.10 1.56 -32.88
C ALA A 206 21.94 1.73 -31.87
N THR A 207 21.22 0.64 -31.57
CA THR A 207 20.15 0.65 -30.56
C THR A 207 20.71 0.94 -29.17
N HIS A 208 21.84 0.34 -28.82
CA HIS A 208 22.53 0.56 -27.55
C HIS A 208 23.01 2.01 -27.39
N ASP A 209 23.67 2.57 -28.41
CA ASP A 209 24.19 3.93 -28.36
C ASP A 209 23.07 4.96 -28.22
N ARG A 210 21.97 4.78 -28.97
CA ARG A 210 20.75 5.59 -28.81
C ARG A 210 20.16 5.45 -27.41
N TYR A 211 20.06 4.23 -26.89
CA TYR A 211 19.54 3.96 -25.55
C TYR A 211 20.34 4.70 -24.46
N ILE A 212 21.67 4.64 -24.52
CA ILE A 212 22.54 5.31 -23.53
C ILE A 212 22.40 6.83 -23.60
N ALA A 213 22.35 7.41 -24.80
CA ALA A 213 22.16 8.86 -24.98
C ALA A 213 20.79 9.32 -24.44
N LEU A 214 19.73 8.56 -24.72
CA LEU A 214 18.40 8.84 -24.21
C LEU A 214 18.31 8.67 -22.69
N LEU A 215 18.94 7.64 -22.14
CA LEU A 215 18.94 7.39 -20.69
C LEU A 215 19.51 8.58 -19.92
N ALA A 216 20.61 9.16 -20.37
CA ALA A 216 21.20 10.35 -19.74
C ALA A 216 20.23 11.55 -19.81
N THR A 217 19.61 11.77 -20.97
CA THR A 217 18.66 12.86 -21.20
C THR A 217 17.39 12.71 -20.34
N ILE A 218 16.84 11.49 -20.28
CA ILE A 218 15.67 11.15 -19.47
C ILE A 218 15.97 11.34 -17.99
N ALA A 219 17.12 10.86 -17.51
CA ALA A 219 17.53 11.03 -16.11
C ALA A 219 17.64 12.51 -15.73
N GLN A 220 18.26 13.34 -16.58
CA GLN A 220 18.38 14.78 -16.36
C GLN A 220 17.01 15.47 -16.32
N ARG A 221 16.13 15.18 -17.29
CA ARG A 221 14.77 15.77 -17.35
C ARG A 221 13.91 15.33 -16.18
N HIS A 222 13.95 14.05 -15.82
CA HIS A 222 13.21 13.52 -14.69
C HIS A 222 13.62 14.21 -13.39
N ARG A 223 14.93 14.38 -13.15
CA ARG A 223 15.42 15.12 -11.98
C ARG A 223 14.94 16.57 -11.99
N ALA A 224 15.08 17.27 -13.11
CA ALA A 224 14.67 18.67 -13.21
C ALA A 224 13.17 18.89 -12.99
N PHE A 225 12.31 18.02 -13.53
CA PHE A 225 10.86 18.09 -13.26
C PHE A 225 10.52 17.72 -11.83
N HIS A 226 11.19 16.71 -11.28
CA HIS A 226 11.01 16.34 -9.88
C HIS A 226 11.33 17.49 -8.93
N ASP A 227 12.50 18.13 -9.08
CA ASP A 227 12.91 19.23 -8.20
C ASP A 227 11.94 20.41 -8.27
N GLN A 228 11.41 20.71 -9.46
CA GLN A 228 10.38 21.74 -9.64
C GLN A 228 9.05 21.35 -8.99
N ALA A 229 8.61 20.11 -9.15
CA ALA A 229 7.37 19.63 -8.56
C ALA A 229 7.44 19.57 -7.03
N GLU A 230 8.57 19.15 -6.47
CA GLU A 230 8.79 19.09 -5.03
C GLU A 230 8.67 20.47 -4.38
N ALA A 231 9.32 21.50 -4.93
CA ALA A 231 9.19 22.87 -4.44
C ALA A 231 7.74 23.37 -4.47
N LEU A 232 7.00 23.08 -5.56
CA LEU A 232 5.59 23.44 -5.68
C LEU A 232 4.70 22.67 -4.68
N LEU A 233 5.00 21.40 -4.41
CA LEU A 233 4.27 20.56 -3.49
C LEU A 233 4.48 20.97 -2.03
N GLU A 234 5.71 21.35 -1.66
CA GLU A 234 6.02 21.89 -0.33
C GLU A 234 5.22 23.18 -0.07
N GLU A 235 5.25 24.13 -1.00
CA GLU A 235 4.49 25.37 -0.84
C GLU A 235 2.97 25.13 -0.84
N ALA A 236 2.47 24.28 -1.74
CA ALA A 236 1.05 23.94 -1.79
C ALA A 236 0.58 23.27 -0.49
N GLN A 237 1.43 22.44 0.13
CA GLN A 237 1.14 21.84 1.43
C GLN A 237 1.06 22.90 2.54
N GLU A 238 1.99 23.85 2.60
CA GLU A 238 1.94 24.96 3.57
C GLU A 238 0.71 25.84 3.37
N GLN A 239 0.34 26.14 2.12
CA GLN A 239 -0.88 26.87 1.80
C GLN A 239 -2.14 26.10 2.24
N LEU A 240 -2.17 24.79 2.03
CA LEU A 240 -3.28 23.93 2.45
C LEU A 240 -3.43 23.88 3.98
N ILE A 241 -2.31 23.73 4.70
CA ILE A 241 -2.30 23.78 6.17
C ILE A 241 -2.87 25.12 6.65
N ARG A 242 -2.37 26.26 6.12
CA ARG A 242 -2.88 27.59 6.47
C ARG A 242 -4.37 27.75 6.17
N SER A 243 -4.83 27.29 5.00
CA SER A 243 -6.23 27.38 4.59
C SER A 243 -7.15 26.58 5.53
N ARG A 244 -6.72 25.38 5.93
CA ARG A 244 -7.45 24.55 6.92
C ARG A 244 -7.53 25.22 8.28
N THR A 245 -6.42 25.80 8.76
CA THR A 245 -6.39 26.52 10.03
C THR A 245 -7.32 27.75 10.02
N GLN A 246 -7.33 28.53 8.94
CA GLN A 246 -8.19 29.70 8.80
C GLN A 246 -9.68 29.34 8.72
N ALA A 247 -10.01 28.25 8.05
CA ALA A 247 -11.38 27.75 7.94
C ALA A 247 -11.87 26.99 9.17
N GLY A 248 -11.04 26.82 10.22
CA GLY A 248 -11.41 26.06 11.41
C GLY A 248 -11.58 24.56 11.17
N VAL A 249 -11.01 24.03 10.09
CA VAL A 249 -11.09 22.61 9.71
C VAL A 249 -9.74 21.90 9.82
N GLY A 250 -8.85 22.43 10.65
CA GLY A 250 -7.60 21.76 11.01
C GLY A 250 -7.82 20.49 11.85
N PRO A 251 -6.79 19.65 12.01
CA PRO A 251 -6.86 18.39 12.76
C PRO A 251 -7.40 18.46 14.19
N ALA A 252 -7.21 19.61 14.85
CA ALA A 252 -7.66 19.85 16.22
C ALA A 252 -9.02 20.55 16.32
N GLN A 253 -9.63 20.93 15.19
CA GLN A 253 -10.71 21.92 15.13
C GLN A 253 -12.02 21.38 14.52
N THR A 254 -11.96 20.30 13.74
CA THR A 254 -13.14 19.68 13.13
C THR A 254 -13.42 18.30 13.73
N ALA A 255 -14.68 17.88 13.65
CA ALA A 255 -15.03 16.50 13.87
C ALA A 255 -14.51 15.61 12.73
N HIS A 256 -14.05 14.41 13.08
CA HIS A 256 -13.53 13.42 12.15
C HIS A 256 -14.38 12.15 12.19
N LEU A 257 -14.51 11.48 11.04
CA LEU A 257 -15.22 10.22 10.93
C LEU A 257 -14.25 9.18 10.38
N MET A 258 -14.05 8.10 11.12
CA MET A 258 -13.17 6.99 10.77
C MET A 258 -14.01 5.72 10.55
N PRO A 259 -14.33 5.37 9.29
CA PRO A 259 -14.96 4.10 8.97
C PRO A 259 -14.04 2.92 9.29
N ALA A 260 -14.59 1.88 9.90
CA ALA A 260 -13.91 0.64 10.27
C ALA A 260 -14.76 -0.58 9.89
N SER A 261 -14.10 -1.73 9.68
CA SER A 261 -14.77 -2.99 9.35
C SER A 261 -15.10 -3.79 10.61
N LEU A 262 -16.38 -4.13 10.79
CA LEU A 262 -16.83 -4.99 11.89
C LEU A 262 -16.26 -6.41 11.79
N VAL A 263 -16.02 -6.90 10.56
CA VAL A 263 -15.55 -8.26 10.28
C VAL A 263 -14.15 -8.53 10.84
N VAL A 264 -13.33 -7.47 10.90
CA VAL A 264 -11.92 -7.50 11.31
C VAL A 264 -11.74 -7.02 12.76
N ALA A 265 -12.64 -6.16 13.24
CA ALA A 265 -12.51 -5.40 14.48
C ALA A 265 -12.08 -6.24 15.70
N ASN A 266 -12.71 -7.40 15.93
CA ASN A 266 -12.40 -8.27 17.07
C ASN A 266 -11.33 -9.33 16.79
N LYS A 267 -10.80 -9.42 15.56
CA LYS A 267 -9.86 -10.47 15.15
C LYS A 267 -8.44 -9.98 14.98
N ARG A 268 -8.26 -8.75 14.53
CA ARG A 268 -6.96 -8.21 14.13
C ARG A 268 -6.87 -6.71 14.40
N PRO A 269 -5.67 -6.19 14.67
CA PRO A 269 -5.44 -4.76 14.70
C PRO A 269 -5.58 -4.15 13.29
N ASP A 270 -6.14 -2.95 13.21
CA ASP A 270 -6.30 -2.23 11.96
C ASP A 270 -6.18 -0.72 12.12
N ILE A 271 -5.72 -0.04 11.07
CA ILE A 271 -5.52 1.42 11.07
C ILE A 271 -6.82 2.15 10.74
N LEU A 272 -7.13 3.19 11.50
CA LEU A 272 -8.29 4.04 11.30
C LEU A 272 -7.86 5.31 10.57
N LEU A 273 -8.52 5.65 9.46
CA LEU A 273 -8.17 6.82 8.64
C LEU A 273 -9.34 7.80 8.54
N ASP A 274 -9.01 9.09 8.49
CA ASP A 274 -10.00 10.15 8.39
C ASP A 274 -10.74 10.10 7.03
N ARG A 275 -12.07 9.94 7.10
CA ARG A 275 -13.01 9.87 5.98
C ARG A 275 -12.65 8.81 4.93
N ALA A 276 -11.95 7.76 5.33
CA ALA A 276 -11.58 6.64 4.46
C ALA A 276 -11.66 5.32 5.24
N PRO A 277 -12.10 4.22 4.60
CA PRO A 277 -12.05 2.92 5.24
C PRO A 277 -10.60 2.53 5.57
N SER A 278 -10.43 1.69 6.57
CA SER A 278 -9.13 1.08 6.89
C SER A 278 -8.57 0.31 5.68
N THR A 279 -7.28 0.48 5.39
CA THR A 279 -6.66 -0.04 4.15
C THR A 279 -5.43 -0.91 4.40
N LEU A 280 -5.19 -1.40 5.63
CA LEU A 280 -4.11 -2.37 5.83
C LEU A 280 -4.44 -3.64 5.04
N LEU A 281 -3.47 -4.12 4.28
CA LEU A 281 -3.57 -5.43 3.65
C LEU A 281 -3.64 -6.51 4.75
N PHE A 282 -4.29 -7.63 4.46
CA PHE A 282 -4.38 -8.74 5.40
C PHE A 282 -3.01 -9.19 5.94
N SER A 283 -1.98 -9.23 5.08
CA SER A 283 -0.60 -9.52 5.49
C SER A 283 -0.06 -8.49 6.49
N GLN A 284 -0.32 -7.21 6.27
CA GLN A 284 0.11 -6.13 7.16
C GLN A 284 -0.60 -6.19 8.52
N GLN A 285 -1.89 -6.55 8.55
CA GLN A 285 -2.63 -6.78 9.79
C GLN A 285 -2.04 -7.95 10.59
N VAL A 286 -1.68 -9.04 9.91
CA VAL A 286 -1.01 -10.20 10.53
C VAL A 286 0.36 -9.82 11.08
N ASP A 287 1.16 -9.07 10.32
CA ASP A 287 2.49 -8.64 10.75
C ASP A 287 2.41 -7.67 11.94
N LEU A 288 1.44 -6.75 11.93
CA LEU A 288 1.16 -5.86 13.07
C LEU A 288 0.73 -6.65 14.31
N GLN A 289 -0.16 -7.63 14.17
CA GLN A 289 -0.56 -8.48 15.30
C GLN A 289 0.63 -9.22 15.91
N LYS A 290 1.51 -9.77 15.07
CA LYS A 290 2.74 -10.43 15.54
C LYS A 290 3.67 -9.46 16.25
N ALA A 291 3.86 -8.25 15.71
CA ALA A 291 4.67 -7.21 16.34
C ALA A 291 4.15 -6.83 17.73
N ILE A 292 2.83 -6.62 17.87
CA ILE A 292 2.18 -6.33 19.16
C ILE A 292 2.40 -7.47 20.14
N ARG A 293 2.11 -8.71 19.76
CA ARG A 293 2.30 -9.89 20.63
C ARG A 293 3.75 -10.07 21.04
N SER A 294 4.70 -9.85 20.14
CA SER A 294 6.13 -9.93 20.46
C SER A 294 6.53 -8.88 21.49
N ALA A 295 6.07 -7.65 21.35
CA ALA A 295 6.37 -6.58 22.30
C ALA A 295 5.71 -6.84 23.66
N VAL A 296 4.45 -7.25 23.69
CA VAL A 296 3.74 -7.64 24.93
C VAL A 296 4.47 -8.77 25.65
N ALA A 297 4.90 -9.81 24.92
CA ALA A 297 5.64 -10.93 25.49
C ALA A 297 6.98 -10.50 26.10
N GLU A 298 7.76 -9.69 25.37
CA GLU A 298 9.06 -9.18 25.84
C GLU A 298 8.91 -8.32 27.10
N PHE A 299 7.98 -7.37 27.10
CA PHE A 299 7.74 -6.54 28.28
C PHE A 299 7.19 -7.35 29.47
N THR A 300 6.31 -8.33 29.22
CA THR A 300 5.80 -9.23 30.27
C THR A 300 6.94 -10.03 30.89
N TRP A 301 7.84 -10.56 30.07
CA TRP A 301 9.02 -11.29 30.53
C TRP A 301 9.92 -10.39 31.41
N ARG A 302 10.25 -9.17 30.95
CA ARG A 302 11.06 -8.22 31.75
C ARG A 302 10.41 -7.84 33.06
N ASN A 303 9.11 -7.55 33.04
CA ASN A 303 8.34 -7.19 34.24
C ASN A 303 8.28 -8.34 35.27
N THR A 304 8.47 -9.58 34.84
CA THR A 304 8.41 -10.77 35.72
C THR A 304 9.79 -11.36 36.05
N SER A 305 10.84 -11.03 35.28
CA SER A 305 12.20 -11.54 35.47
C SER A 305 12.99 -10.81 36.57
N GLY A 306 12.49 -9.68 37.07
CA GLY A 306 13.16 -8.88 38.09
C GLY A 306 14.32 -8.02 37.57
N GLU A 307 14.47 -7.91 36.24
CA GLU A 307 15.33 -6.90 35.63
C GLU A 307 14.77 -5.50 35.93
N LEU A 308 15.67 -4.52 36.14
CA LEU A 308 15.26 -3.12 36.31
C LEU A 308 14.51 -2.67 35.05
N SER A 309 13.17 -2.57 35.15
CA SER A 309 12.37 -1.99 34.08
C SER A 309 12.67 -0.50 34.03
N ASP A 310 13.37 -0.06 33.00
CA ASP A 310 13.33 1.35 32.62
C ASP A 310 11.86 1.66 32.28
N GLU A 311 11.15 2.33 33.19
CA GLU A 311 9.72 2.70 33.05
C GLU A 311 9.43 3.53 31.80
N ASN A 312 10.47 3.95 31.07
CA ASN A 312 10.41 4.77 29.88
C ASN A 312 10.77 4.00 28.59
N GLN A 313 10.71 2.67 28.57
CA GLN A 313 10.92 1.89 27.34
C GLN A 313 9.62 1.70 26.55
N CYS A 314 9.73 1.81 25.23
CA CYS A 314 8.65 1.55 24.29
C CYS A 314 9.13 0.65 23.14
N ALA A 315 8.20 0.04 22.42
CA ALA A 315 8.49 -0.77 21.24
C ALA A 315 7.68 -0.26 20.05
N GLY A 316 8.36 0.07 18.95
CA GLY A 316 7.72 0.49 17.70
C GLY A 316 7.06 -0.68 16.97
N VAL A 317 5.73 -0.76 16.97
CA VAL A 317 4.99 -1.90 16.40
C VAL A 317 4.47 -1.66 14.99
N LEU A 318 4.30 -0.40 14.59
CA LEU A 318 3.87 -0.01 13.25
C LEU A 318 4.60 1.26 12.82
N GLN A 319 5.08 1.29 11.59
CA GLN A 319 5.62 2.49 10.94
C GLN A 319 5.01 2.65 9.55
N PHE A 320 4.72 3.88 9.14
CA PHE A 320 4.18 4.18 7.81
C PHE A 320 4.36 5.66 7.42
N GLU A 321 4.09 5.98 6.15
CA GLU A 321 3.98 7.35 5.65
C GLU A 321 2.60 7.55 4.99
N PHE A 322 2.05 8.76 5.07
CA PHE A 322 0.91 9.13 4.24
C PHE A 322 1.32 9.26 2.75
N SER A 323 0.53 8.63 1.89
CA SER A 323 0.73 8.62 0.44
C SER A 323 0.42 9.94 -0.24
N SER A 324 -0.19 10.91 0.44
CA SER A 324 -0.37 12.25 -0.13
C SER A 324 -0.06 13.34 0.91
N ARG A 325 0.60 14.41 0.47
CA ARG A 325 0.74 15.64 1.27
C ARG A 325 -0.60 16.34 1.54
N ALA A 326 -1.62 16.01 0.74
CA ALA A 326 -2.97 16.52 0.93
C ALA A 326 -3.69 15.88 2.11
N ASP A 327 -3.24 14.73 2.63
CA ASP A 327 -3.95 14.02 3.70
C ASP A 327 -3.81 14.75 5.04
N THR A 328 -4.82 14.62 5.90
CA THR A 328 -4.93 15.37 7.16
C THR A 328 -3.98 14.89 8.26
N LYS A 329 -3.09 13.92 8.00
CA LYS A 329 -2.20 13.26 8.98
C LYS A 329 -2.89 12.78 10.25
N ILE A 330 -4.20 12.54 10.17
CA ILE A 330 -5.02 12.05 11.27
C ILE A 330 -5.28 10.58 11.06
N PHE A 331 -4.90 9.79 12.05
CA PHE A 331 -5.14 8.36 12.08
C PHE A 331 -5.42 7.89 13.51
N GLY A 332 -5.96 6.70 13.61
CA GLY A 332 -6.01 5.94 14.85
C GLY A 332 -5.60 4.49 14.60
N LEU A 333 -5.53 3.70 15.67
CA LEU A 333 -5.36 2.26 15.58
C LEU A 333 -6.39 1.60 16.47
N SER A 334 -7.11 0.61 15.92
CA SER A 334 -8.02 -0.25 16.65
C SER A 334 -7.35 -1.60 16.88
N VAL A 335 -7.34 -2.10 18.11
CA VAL A 335 -6.72 -3.37 18.49
C VAL A 335 -7.69 -4.15 19.38
N PRO A 336 -7.89 -5.47 19.18
CA PRO A 336 -8.63 -6.27 20.15
C PRO A 336 -7.97 -6.18 21.54
N LEU A 337 -8.75 -5.87 22.59
CA LEU A 337 -8.19 -5.64 23.93
C LEU A 337 -7.43 -6.87 24.47
N SER A 338 -7.86 -8.07 24.04
CA SER A 338 -7.22 -9.35 24.36
C SER A 338 -5.77 -9.49 23.86
N GLU A 339 -5.34 -8.66 22.90
CA GLU A 339 -3.93 -8.61 22.45
C GLU A 339 -3.03 -7.89 23.45
N LEU A 340 -3.60 -7.10 24.35
CA LEU A 340 -2.87 -6.32 25.35
C LEU A 340 -3.03 -6.91 26.75
N GLN A 341 -4.18 -7.49 27.09
CA GLN A 341 -4.43 -8.04 28.43
C GLN A 341 -5.54 -9.09 28.44
N PRO A 342 -5.55 -9.98 29.45
CA PRO A 342 -6.69 -10.85 29.71
C PRO A 342 -7.98 -10.04 29.93
N LEU A 343 -9.11 -10.59 29.50
CA LEU A 343 -10.42 -9.92 29.61
C LEU A 343 -11.17 -10.33 30.88
N GLU A 344 -10.79 -11.45 31.49
CA GLU A 344 -11.44 -12.01 32.66
C GLU A 344 -11.19 -11.16 33.92
N GLY A 345 -12.17 -11.14 34.82
CA GLY A 345 -12.04 -10.50 36.13
C GLY A 345 -12.43 -9.02 36.19
N GLN A 346 -12.85 -8.41 35.07
CA GLN A 346 -13.43 -7.07 35.04
C GLN A 346 -14.83 -7.09 34.41
N ASP A 347 -15.76 -6.33 34.99
CA ASP A 347 -17.08 -6.09 34.38
C ASP A 347 -16.99 -4.91 33.41
N TRP A 348 -16.55 -5.21 32.18
CA TRP A 348 -16.38 -4.22 31.13
C TRP A 348 -17.67 -3.47 30.80
N GLN A 349 -18.83 -4.09 30.94
CA GLN A 349 -20.12 -3.46 30.65
C GLN A 349 -20.46 -2.42 31.71
N ALA A 350 -20.32 -2.75 32.99
CA ALA A 350 -20.52 -1.80 34.08
C ALA A 350 -19.54 -0.61 33.97
N LEU A 351 -18.26 -0.90 33.71
CA LEU A 351 -17.22 0.12 33.55
C LEU A 351 -17.51 1.09 32.39
N ALA A 352 -18.00 0.56 31.25
CA ALA A 352 -18.37 1.37 30.11
C ALA A 352 -19.63 2.21 30.36
N ALA A 353 -20.63 1.66 31.03
CA ALA A 353 -21.87 2.35 31.36
C ALA A 353 -21.65 3.52 32.34
N GLU A 354 -20.71 3.38 33.26
CA GLU A 354 -20.32 4.43 34.21
C GLU A 354 -19.37 5.47 33.59
N GLY A 355 -18.83 5.23 32.40
CA GLY A 355 -17.79 6.08 31.80
C GLY A 355 -16.49 6.08 32.60
N SER A 356 -16.18 4.97 33.26
CA SER A 356 -15.06 4.82 34.18
C SER A 356 -13.69 4.87 33.48
N GLU A 357 -12.63 4.99 34.28
CA GLU A 357 -11.24 4.87 33.82
C GLU A 357 -10.55 3.71 34.56
N VAL A 358 -9.86 2.84 33.82
CA VAL A 358 -9.23 1.63 34.37
C VAL A 358 -7.74 1.59 34.12
N GLU A 359 -7.00 0.93 35.00
CA GLU A 359 -5.59 0.62 34.78
C GLU A 359 -5.46 -0.55 33.82
N VAL A 360 -4.50 -0.45 32.90
CA VAL A 360 -4.20 -1.48 31.90
C VAL A 360 -2.73 -1.86 31.97
N PHE A 361 -2.35 -3.07 31.55
CA PHE A 361 -0.94 -3.49 31.57
C PHE A 361 -0.08 -2.75 30.54
N PHE A 362 -0.63 -2.46 29.36
CA PHE A 362 0.06 -1.81 28.27
C PHE A 362 -0.79 -0.70 27.67
N ARG A 363 -0.14 0.39 27.30
CA ARG A 363 -0.73 1.48 26.51
C ARG A 363 -0.01 1.59 25.18
N MET A 364 -0.69 2.16 24.19
CA MET A 364 -0.09 2.46 22.90
C MET A 364 -0.15 3.95 22.65
N GLY A 365 0.85 4.48 21.97
CA GLY A 365 0.91 5.89 21.61
C GLY A 365 1.36 6.08 20.17
N THR A 366 1.36 7.33 19.74
CA THR A 366 1.82 7.73 18.41
C THR A 366 3.05 8.62 18.54
N ALA A 367 3.97 8.47 17.59
CA ALA A 367 5.19 9.27 17.51
C ALA A 367 5.55 9.51 16.05
N VAL A 368 6.41 10.51 15.81
CA VAL A 368 7.05 10.71 14.51
C VAL A 368 8.51 10.34 14.68
N VAL A 369 8.99 9.38 13.88
CA VAL A 369 10.38 8.90 13.94
C VAL A 369 11.15 9.23 12.68
N PRO A 370 12.48 9.44 12.78
CA PRO A 370 13.31 9.61 11.60
C PRO A 370 13.32 8.33 10.76
N GLY A 371 13.19 8.50 9.44
CA GLY A 371 13.44 7.42 8.49
C GLY A 371 14.93 7.14 8.36
N LYS A 372 15.30 5.89 8.05
CA LYS A 372 16.70 5.51 7.80
C LYS A 372 17.22 6.19 6.53
N PRO A 373 18.25 7.06 6.62
CA PRO A 373 18.76 7.80 5.47
C PRO A 373 19.21 6.91 4.33
N GLY A 374 18.89 7.30 3.10
CA GLY A 374 19.27 6.63 1.87
C GLY A 374 18.54 5.31 1.60
N THR A 375 17.51 4.95 2.38
CA THR A 375 16.81 3.67 2.22
C THR A 375 15.36 3.76 1.78
N MET A 376 14.70 4.90 1.97
CA MET A 376 13.27 5.05 1.70
C MET A 376 13.02 6.26 0.80
N PHE A 377 12.39 6.02 -0.35
CA PHE A 377 12.15 7.04 -1.36
C PHE A 377 10.74 6.92 -1.92
N LYS A 378 10.05 8.06 -1.99
CA LYS A 378 8.81 8.21 -2.74
C LYS A 378 9.12 8.96 -4.03
N GLY A 379 9.18 8.23 -5.14
CA GLY A 379 9.77 8.78 -6.37
C GLY A 379 11.27 9.02 -6.17
N LEU A 380 11.71 10.26 -6.38
CA LEU A 380 13.09 10.67 -6.11
C LEU A 380 13.25 11.43 -4.78
N ARG A 381 12.15 11.63 -4.04
CA ARG A 381 12.16 12.27 -2.71
C ARG A 381 12.48 11.24 -1.65
N GLU A 382 13.48 11.54 -0.84
CA GLU A 382 13.79 10.77 0.35
C GLU A 382 12.75 10.99 1.45
N ILE A 383 12.32 9.90 2.08
CA ILE A 383 11.40 9.95 3.21
C ILE A 383 12.24 10.10 4.48
N LYS A 384 12.15 11.30 5.06
CA LYS A 384 12.92 11.67 6.25
C LYS A 384 12.25 11.30 7.56
N VAL A 385 10.93 11.13 7.56
CA VAL A 385 10.13 10.86 8.76
C VAL A 385 9.04 9.85 8.46
N LEU A 386 8.70 9.05 9.46
CA LEU A 386 7.59 8.10 9.45
C LEU A 386 6.70 8.36 10.65
N GLU A 387 5.40 8.13 10.47
CA GLU A 387 4.46 7.99 11.58
C GLU A 387 4.68 6.63 12.22
N GLN A 388 4.71 6.57 13.54
CA GLN A 388 4.92 5.36 14.32
C GLN A 388 3.80 5.16 15.34
N VAL A 389 3.36 3.92 15.48
CA VAL A 389 2.64 3.46 16.67
C VAL A 389 3.61 2.66 17.53
N TYR A 390 3.68 3.00 18.81
CA TYR A 390 4.49 2.29 19.80
C TYR A 390 3.60 1.71 20.90
N ILE A 391 4.10 0.67 21.57
CA ILE A 391 3.53 0.12 22.80
C ILE A 391 4.49 0.33 23.96
N THR A 392 3.95 0.65 25.14
CA THR A 392 4.71 0.87 26.37
C THR A 392 4.00 0.19 27.54
N PRO A 393 4.72 -0.37 28.52
CA PRO A 393 4.14 -0.77 29.79
C PRO A 393 3.50 0.44 30.48
N SER A 394 2.39 0.22 31.19
CA SER A 394 1.78 1.27 31.99
C SER A 394 2.55 1.46 33.32
N PRO A 395 2.95 2.69 33.68
CA PRO A 395 3.59 2.96 34.97
C PRO A 395 2.60 2.73 36.11
N ARG A 396 2.85 1.71 36.96
CA ARG A 396 1.95 1.32 38.05
C ARG A 396 1.68 2.50 38.99
N ASN A 397 0.43 2.63 39.46
CA ASN A 397 0.01 3.64 40.44
C ASN A 397 0.21 5.11 40.02
N THR A 398 0.10 5.41 38.71
CA THR A 398 0.08 6.80 38.23
C THR A 398 -1.26 7.11 37.53
N PRO A 399 -1.80 8.34 37.67
CA PRO A 399 -2.99 8.76 36.91
C PRO A 399 -2.81 8.60 35.40
N SER A 400 -1.57 8.73 34.92
CA SER A 400 -1.17 8.51 33.53
C SER A 400 -1.21 7.03 33.09
N ALA A 401 -1.62 6.10 33.94
CA ALA A 401 -1.83 4.68 33.60
C ALA A 401 -3.29 4.31 33.32
N ARG A 402 -4.22 5.24 33.52
CA ARG A 402 -5.65 4.99 33.35
C ARG A 402 -6.12 5.25 31.93
N VAL A 403 -7.01 4.39 31.46
CA VAL A 403 -7.62 4.44 30.13
C VAL A 403 -9.13 4.57 30.28
N ARG A 404 -9.73 5.46 29.49
CA ARG A 404 -11.18 5.74 29.51
C ARG A 404 -11.94 4.58 28.88
N VAL A 405 -12.95 4.07 29.59
CA VAL A 405 -13.84 3.02 29.09
C VAL A 405 -15.15 3.65 28.63
N ARG A 406 -15.57 3.34 27.40
CA ARG A 406 -16.76 3.94 26.78
C ARG A 406 -17.56 2.89 26.04
N VAL A 407 -18.88 3.06 26.04
CA VAL A 407 -19.79 2.18 25.30
C VAL A 407 -19.85 2.56 23.83
N ALA A 408 -19.82 1.56 22.93
CA ALA A 408 -20.18 1.73 21.54
C ALA A 408 -21.71 1.76 21.39
N GLN A 409 -22.22 2.72 20.65
CA GLN A 409 -23.64 2.87 20.39
C GLN A 409 -24.00 2.23 19.05
N TYR A 410 -25.01 1.37 19.05
CA TYR A 410 -25.57 0.84 17.82
C TYR A 410 -26.51 1.86 17.18
N ASP A 411 -26.26 2.17 15.91
CA ASP A 411 -27.11 3.01 15.08
C ASP A 411 -27.92 2.11 14.13
N GLU A 412 -29.22 1.97 14.40
CA GLU A 412 -30.13 1.16 13.60
C GLU A 412 -30.26 1.65 12.15
N GLN A 413 -30.16 2.95 11.90
CA GLN A 413 -30.31 3.52 10.56
C GLN A 413 -29.10 3.22 9.68
N LEU A 414 -27.91 3.27 10.29
CA LEU A 414 -26.65 3.01 9.62
C LEU A 414 -26.24 1.53 9.69
N ASN A 415 -26.97 0.71 10.46
CA ASN A 415 -26.61 -0.68 10.77
C ASN A 415 -25.13 -0.79 11.18
N ALA A 416 -24.71 0.06 12.10
CA ALA A 416 -23.31 0.22 12.47
C ALA A 416 -23.15 0.55 13.95
N TYR A 417 -22.04 0.10 14.53
CA TYR A 417 -21.62 0.55 15.86
C TYR A 417 -20.78 1.81 15.73
N SER A 418 -20.95 2.74 16.65
CA SER A 418 -20.20 3.99 16.67
C SER A 418 -19.70 4.33 18.06
N PHE A 419 -18.51 4.91 18.09
CA PHE A 419 -17.91 5.48 19.29
C PHE A 419 -17.41 6.87 18.95
N THR A 420 -17.64 7.84 19.83
CA THR A 420 -17.18 9.22 19.64
C THR A 420 -16.31 9.64 20.82
N THR A 421 -15.12 10.17 20.52
CA THR A 421 -14.17 10.61 21.56
C THR A 421 -14.68 11.82 22.33
N ASP A 422 -14.22 11.93 23.59
CA ASP A 422 -14.51 13.06 24.45
C ASP A 422 -13.76 14.31 23.94
N GLY A 423 -14.41 15.49 23.92
CA GLY A 423 -13.75 16.78 23.65
C GLY A 423 -14.46 17.66 22.61
N THR A 424 -13.80 18.76 22.24
CA THR A 424 -14.37 19.81 21.38
C THR A 424 -14.27 19.54 19.87
N ALA A 425 -13.38 18.64 19.46
CA ALA A 425 -13.21 18.21 18.07
C ALA A 425 -13.31 16.68 18.01
N PRO A 426 -14.50 16.09 18.16
CA PRO A 426 -14.64 14.66 18.37
C PRO A 426 -14.21 13.83 17.16
N ILE A 427 -13.60 12.67 17.41
CA ILE A 427 -13.36 11.63 16.42
C ILE A 427 -14.42 10.56 16.62
N THR A 428 -15.22 10.31 15.60
CA THR A 428 -16.19 9.22 15.57
C THR A 428 -15.59 8.04 14.80
N VAL A 429 -15.43 6.90 15.46
CA VAL A 429 -15.14 5.63 14.80
C VAL A 429 -16.46 4.93 14.53
N ARG A 430 -16.64 4.43 13.31
CA ARG A 430 -17.87 3.73 12.91
C ARG A 430 -17.53 2.36 12.33
N TRP A 431 -17.86 1.31 13.07
CA TRP A 431 -17.71 -0.08 12.64
C TRP A 431 -19.00 -0.56 11.97
N ALA A 432 -18.91 -0.87 10.69
CA ALA A 432 -20.02 -1.40 9.92
C ALA A 432 -19.61 -2.71 9.23
N GLU A 433 -20.60 -3.57 8.94
CA GLU A 433 -20.38 -4.67 8.02
C GLU A 433 -20.17 -4.14 6.60
N PRO A 434 -19.29 -4.78 5.80
CA PRO A 434 -19.14 -4.43 4.40
C PRO A 434 -20.47 -4.66 3.66
N VAL A 435 -20.88 -3.68 2.85
CA VAL A 435 -22.13 -3.74 2.07
C VAL A 435 -22.12 -4.98 1.16
N THR A 436 -23.08 -5.88 1.35
CA THR A 436 -23.27 -7.07 0.51
C THR A 436 -23.57 -6.71 -0.94
N LEU A 437 -23.06 -7.55 -1.85
CA LEU A 437 -22.95 -7.38 -3.31
C LEU A 437 -24.20 -6.91 -4.10
N GLU A 438 -25.40 -6.91 -3.53
CA GLU A 438 -26.61 -6.55 -4.29
C GLU A 438 -26.79 -5.03 -4.48
N ARG A 439 -25.98 -4.19 -3.83
CA ARG A 439 -26.15 -2.72 -3.83
C ARG A 439 -24.97 -1.89 -4.31
N SER A 440 -23.86 -2.49 -4.73
CA SER A 440 -22.68 -1.73 -5.16
C SER A 440 -22.73 -1.40 -6.66
N VAL A 441 -22.85 -0.10 -6.97
CA VAL A 441 -22.44 0.46 -8.26
C VAL A 441 -20.94 0.25 -8.40
N PRO A 442 -20.40 -0.20 -9.54
CA PRO A 442 -18.97 -0.40 -9.71
C PRO A 442 -18.26 0.95 -9.55
N ALA A 443 -17.52 1.12 -8.45
CA ALA A 443 -16.65 2.26 -8.24
C ALA A 443 -15.51 2.23 -9.27
N ALA A 444 -15.17 3.41 -9.79
CA ALA A 444 -14.07 3.65 -10.71
C ALA A 444 -12.73 3.08 -10.19
N PRO A 445 -11.74 2.82 -11.08
CA PRO A 445 -10.56 2.06 -10.73
C PRO A 445 -9.71 2.77 -9.67
N THR A 446 -9.26 1.98 -8.68
CA THR A 446 -8.17 2.27 -7.72
C THR A 446 -8.37 3.48 -6.81
N ALA A 447 -8.94 3.24 -5.62
CA ALA A 447 -8.59 4.07 -4.47
C ALA A 447 -7.06 3.95 -4.26
N SER A 448 -6.31 5.01 -4.54
CA SER A 448 -4.89 5.07 -4.21
C SER A 448 -4.72 4.75 -2.71
N HIS A 449 -3.89 3.77 -2.38
CA HIS A 449 -3.58 3.42 -0.99
C HIS A 449 -3.10 4.70 -0.29
N ARG A 450 -3.85 5.17 0.72
CA ARG A 450 -3.52 6.40 1.46
C ARG A 450 -2.28 6.29 2.31
N LEU A 451 -1.78 5.07 2.51
CA LEU A 451 -0.58 4.77 3.26
C LEU A 451 0.46 4.13 2.35
N GLY A 452 1.70 4.54 2.54
CA GLY A 452 2.91 3.95 1.95
C GLY A 452 3.86 3.53 3.05
N PHE A 453 4.86 2.71 2.71
CA PHE A 453 5.91 2.28 3.65
C PHE A 453 5.39 1.64 4.94
N VAL A 454 4.23 1.00 4.87
CA VAL A 454 3.64 0.29 6.00
C VAL A 454 4.53 -0.89 6.38
N HIS A 455 5.06 -0.86 7.60
CA HIS A 455 5.98 -1.85 8.10
C HIS A 455 5.74 -2.13 9.58
N SER A 456 5.72 -3.40 9.94
CA SER A 456 5.68 -3.90 11.32
C SER A 456 6.83 -4.89 11.50
N SER A 457 7.75 -4.62 12.44
CA SER A 457 8.84 -5.55 12.72
C SER A 457 8.30 -6.77 13.47
N PRO A 458 8.62 -8.02 13.07
CA PRO A 458 8.22 -9.20 13.83
C PRO A 458 8.89 -9.26 15.21
N LEU A 459 10.00 -8.55 15.41
CA LEU A 459 10.72 -8.39 16.67
C LEU A 459 10.99 -6.89 16.87
N PRO A 460 10.03 -6.12 17.40
CA PRO A 460 10.22 -4.71 17.69
C PRO A 460 11.39 -4.50 18.66
N ALA A 461 12.30 -3.59 18.32
CA ALA A 461 13.36 -3.18 19.25
C ALA A 461 12.75 -2.36 20.39
N LEU A 462 13.30 -2.54 21.59
CA LEU A 462 12.94 -1.69 22.73
C LEU A 462 13.82 -0.45 22.72
N GLU A 463 13.18 0.70 22.73
CA GLU A 463 13.81 2.01 22.63
C GLU A 463 13.30 2.90 23.76
N PRO A 464 14.13 3.81 24.30
CA PRO A 464 13.65 4.80 25.24
C PRO A 464 12.63 5.71 24.55
N LEU A 465 11.51 5.96 25.22
CA LEU A 465 10.46 6.83 24.76
C LEU A 465 11.02 8.26 24.66
N ALA A 466 11.21 8.74 23.43
CA ALA A 466 11.80 10.04 23.16
C ALA A 466 10.75 11.15 23.39
N GLY A 467 10.99 12.00 24.39
CA GLY A 467 10.16 13.17 24.68
C GLY A 467 10.61 13.86 25.97
N GLU A 468 11.26 15.02 25.86
CA GLU A 468 11.48 15.91 27.01
C GLU A 468 10.14 16.54 27.41
N GLY A 469 9.48 16.02 28.45
CA GLY A 469 8.33 16.69 29.05
C GLY A 469 7.27 15.75 29.63
N LYS A 470 6.83 16.04 30.84
CA LYS A 470 5.99 15.24 31.74
C LYS A 470 4.55 14.92 31.28
N ASP A 471 4.20 15.05 30.01
CA ASP A 471 2.84 14.79 29.51
C ASP A 471 2.85 14.23 28.06
N LEU A 472 3.32 12.99 27.88
CA LEU A 472 2.95 12.18 26.71
C LEU A 472 1.46 11.81 26.83
N ARG A 473 0.59 12.77 26.54
CA ARG A 473 -0.86 12.57 26.61
C ARG A 473 -1.30 11.65 25.47
N ILE A 474 -1.40 10.37 25.80
CA ILE A 474 -1.98 9.35 24.94
C ILE A 474 -3.50 9.56 24.90
N ASP A 475 -4.07 9.72 23.70
CA ASP A 475 -5.52 9.79 23.48
C ASP A 475 -6.05 8.41 23.13
N ASP A 476 -6.24 7.58 24.16
CA ASP A 476 -6.71 6.20 24.07
C ASP A 476 -8.03 5.97 24.80
N TYR A 477 -8.72 4.91 24.37
CA TYR A 477 -10.00 4.46 24.89
C TYR A 477 -10.10 2.94 24.83
N ILE A 478 -10.83 2.36 25.77
CA ILE A 478 -11.42 1.03 25.64
C ILE A 478 -12.87 1.21 25.21
N VAL A 479 -13.21 0.68 24.05
CA VAL A 479 -14.56 0.72 23.49
C VAL A 479 -15.20 -0.63 23.72
N VAL A 480 -16.27 -0.64 24.51
CA VAL A 480 -17.04 -1.85 24.86
C VAL A 480 -18.31 -1.89 24.05
N PHE A 481 -18.54 -2.98 23.34
CA PHE A 481 -19.74 -3.17 22.54
C PHE A 481 -20.89 -3.73 23.40
N PRO A 482 -22.15 -3.45 23.06
CA PRO A 482 -23.31 -4.03 23.74
C PRO A 482 -23.22 -5.56 23.79
N PHE A 483 -23.76 -6.17 24.85
CA PHE A 483 -23.65 -7.61 25.06
C PHE A 483 -24.22 -8.42 23.88
N GLU A 484 -25.27 -7.93 23.21
CA GLU A 484 -25.88 -8.62 22.07
C GLU A 484 -24.98 -8.65 20.82
N SER A 485 -23.91 -7.85 20.79
CA SER A 485 -22.99 -7.79 19.64
C SER A 485 -22.07 -9.00 19.53
N GLU A 486 -21.84 -9.73 20.63
CA GLU A 486 -20.80 -10.78 20.74
C GLU A 486 -19.38 -10.30 20.36
N LEU A 487 -19.12 -9.00 20.47
CA LEU A 487 -17.82 -8.40 20.18
C LEU A 487 -17.05 -8.13 21.47
N ASP A 488 -15.80 -8.61 21.50
CA ASP A 488 -14.86 -8.28 22.55
C ASP A 488 -14.56 -6.77 22.56
N PRO A 489 -14.23 -6.19 23.72
CA PRO A 489 -13.77 -4.81 23.81
C PRO A 489 -12.56 -4.53 22.93
N LEU A 490 -12.50 -3.31 22.40
CA LEU A 490 -11.38 -2.84 21.56
C LEU A 490 -10.60 -1.76 22.29
N TYR A 491 -9.28 -1.82 22.21
CA TYR A 491 -8.40 -0.72 22.57
C TYR A 491 -8.17 0.16 21.33
N VAL A 492 -8.49 1.44 21.44
CA VAL A 492 -8.39 2.40 20.33
C VAL A 492 -7.51 3.56 20.74
N ILE A 493 -6.56 3.92 19.89
CA ILE A 493 -5.72 5.11 20.04
C ILE A 493 -5.91 6.06 18.88
N PHE A 494 -5.67 7.34 19.10
CA PHE A 494 -5.65 8.36 18.06
C PHE A 494 -4.33 9.12 18.07
N THR A 495 -3.97 9.66 16.91
CA THR A 495 -2.82 10.56 16.80
C THR A 495 -2.97 11.76 17.74
N ASN A 496 -1.85 12.24 18.28
CA ASN A 496 -1.87 13.47 19.07
C ASN A 496 -2.23 14.66 18.16
N ARG A 497 -3.30 15.37 18.54
CA ARG A 497 -3.88 16.47 17.75
C ARG A 497 -3.32 17.85 18.13
N ARG A 498 -2.39 17.93 19.09
CA ARG A 498 -1.84 19.19 19.60
C ARG A 498 -0.59 19.65 18.87
#